data_AF-A0A350JJQ7-F1
#
_entry.id   AF-A0A350JJQ7-F1
#
_cell.length_a   1.000
_cell.length_b   1.000
_cell.length_c   1.000
_cell.angle_alpha   90.00
_cell.angle_beta   90.00
_cell.angle_gamma   90.00
#
_symmetry.space_group_name_H-M   'P 1'
#
loop_
_entity.id
_entity.type
_entity.pdbx_description
1 polymer ?
#
loop_
_entity_poly.entity_id
_entity_poly.type
_entity_poly.pdbx_seq_one_letter_code
_entity_poly.pdbx_strand_id
1 'polypeptide(L)' 'MVFSSPIFAVFLVIVFAIYWALNNVNLKWQNIFVLVASYVFYGWWDWRFLSLIIFSTVVDYLIGQ' A
#
# COMPACT_ATOMS: atom_id res chain seq x y z
N MET A 1 -11.53 -0.88 1.26
CA MET A 1 -12.13 0.38 1.76
C MET A 1 -12.69 1.14 0.57
N VAL A 2 -13.72 1.98 0.74
CA VAL A 2 -14.25 2.82 -0.35
C VAL A 2 -13.76 4.25 -0.15
N PHE A 3 -13.40 4.96 -1.23
CA PHE A 3 -12.80 6.30 -1.16
C PHE A 3 -13.68 7.36 -0.46
N SER A 4 -15.00 7.25 -0.56
CA SER A 4 -15.94 8.15 0.11
C SER A 4 -16.21 7.79 1.58
N SER A 5 -15.58 6.74 2.11
CA SER A 5 -15.84 6.28 3.48
C SER A 5 -15.00 7.04 4.51
N PRO A 6 -15.53 7.33 5.71
CA PRO A 6 -14.75 7.91 6.81
C PRO A 6 -13.53 7.07 7.20
N ILE A 7 -13.64 5.74 7.08
CA ILE A 7 -12.56 4.79 7.34
C ILE A 7 -11.36 5.06 6.41
N PHE A 8 -11.60 5.38 5.15
CA PHE A 8 -10.54 5.75 4.21
C PHE A 8 -9.84 7.05 4.62
N ALA A 9 -10.58 8.06 5.08
CA ALA A 9 -9.97 9.31 5.53
C ALA A 9 -9.03 9.09 6.73
N VAL A 10 -9.44 8.28 7.71
CA VAL A 10 -8.59 7.90 8.85
C VAL A 10 -7.36 7.12 8.38
N PHE A 11 -7.56 6.12 7.51
CA PHE A 11 -6.47 5.34 6.93
C PHE A 11 -5.45 6.24 6.21
N LEU A 12 -5.91 7.19 5.40
CA LEU A 12 -5.05 8.11 4.66
C LEU A 12 -4.20 8.98 5.60
N VAL A 13 -4.82 9.57 6.63
CA VAL A 13 -4.10 10.41 7.60
C VAL A 13 -3.01 9.60 8.33
N ILE A 14 -3.33 8.37 8.75
CA ILE A 14 -2.36 7.49 9.42
C ILE A 14 -1.22 7.12 8.47
N VAL A 15 -1.53 6.67 7.26
CA VAL A 15 -0.51 6.26 6.28
C VAL A 15 0.39 7.43 5.92
N PHE A 16 -0.18 8.60 5.69
CA PHE A 16 0.57 9.81 5.37
C PHE A 16 1.48 10.24 6.53
N ALA A 17 1.00 10.20 7.77
CA ALA A 17 1.80 10.53 8.94
C ALA A 17 2.98 9.58 9.13
N ILE A 18 2.76 8.27 8.98
CA ILE A 18 3.83 7.26 9.10
C ILE A 18 4.84 7.40 7.95
N TYR A 19 4.37 7.63 6.72
CA TYR A 19 5.26 7.87 5.58
C TYR A 19 6.21 9.03 5.84
N TRP A 20 5.68 10.15 6.35
CA TRP A 20 6.50 11.32 6.69
C TRP A 20 7.47 11.03 7.85
N ALA A 21 7.04 10.26 8.85
CA ALA A 21 7.92 9.85 9.95
C ALA A 21 9.08 8.97 9.48
N LEU A 22 8.87 8.17 8.42
CA LEU A 22 9.91 7.33 7.81
C LEU A 22 10.87 8.11 6.88
N ASN A 23 10.67 9.43 6.68
CA ASN A 23 11.45 10.24 5.74
C ASN A 23 12.98 10.13 5.97
N ASN A 24 13.39 10.07 7.25
CA ASN A 24 14.80 10.11 7.64
C ASN A 24 15.44 8.72 7.88
N VAL A 25 14.70 7.62 7.66
CA VAL A 25 15.20 6.26 7.97
C VAL A 25 15.94 5.66 6.78
N ASN A 26 15.22 5.33 5.71
CA ASN A 26 15.75 4.85 4.43
C ASN A 26 14.61 4.80 3.42
N LEU A 27 14.89 5.14 2.15
CA LEU A 27 13.93 5.02 1.05
C LEU A 27 13.36 3.61 0.91
N LYS A 28 14.17 2.57 1.18
CA LYS A 28 13.72 1.17 1.12
C LYS A 28 12.56 0.90 2.10
N TRP A 29 12.64 1.42 3.31
CA TRP A 29 11.61 1.22 4.33
C TRP A 29 10.33 2.00 4.02
N GLN A 30 10.45 3.22 3.46
CA GLN A 30 9.30 3.97 2.97
C GLN A 30 8.58 3.22 1.86
N ASN A 31 9.31 2.69 0.87
CA ASN A 31 8.73 1.94 -0.23
C ASN A 31 8.04 0.66 0.23
N ILE A 32 8.66 -0.10 1.15
CA ILE A 32 8.03 -1.29 1.75
C ILE A 32 6.75 -0.90 2.49
N PHE A 33 6.78 0.19 3.28
CA PHE A 33 5.61 0.66 4.01
C PHE A 33 4.46 1.02 3.07
N VAL A 34 4.73 1.81 2.02
CA VAL A 34 3.70 2.20 1.03
C VAL A 34 3.17 0.98 0.28
N LEU A 35 4.02 0.01 -0.05
CA LEU A 35 3.60 -1.24 -0.69
C LEU A 35 2.64 -2.04 0.21
N VAL A 36 2.97 -2.20 1.50
CA VAL A 36 2.08 -2.88 2.46
C VAL A 36 0.78 -2.11 2.65
N ALA A 37 0.83 -0.78 2.78
CA ALA A 37 -0.36 0.05 2.90
C ALA A 37 -1.28 -0.09 1.67
N SER A 38 -0.70 -0.14 0.45
CA SER A 38 -1.42 -0.45 -0.79
C SER A 38 -2.16 -1.78 -0.70
N TYR A 39 -1.49 -2.86 -0.31
CA TYR A 39 -2.12 -4.18 -0.19
C TYR A 39 -3.21 -4.23 0.87
N VAL A 40 -3.04 -3.53 2.00
CA VAL A 40 -4.10 -3.41 3.02
C VAL A 40 -5.32 -2.70 2.45
N PHE A 41 -5.13 -1.59 1.72
CA PHE A 41 -6.23 -0.83 1.12
C PHE A 41 -7.05 -1.68 0.13
N TYR A 42 -6.37 -2.37 -0.78
CA TYR A 42 -6.99 -3.25 -1.77
C TYR A 42 -7.63 -4.49 -1.14
N GLY A 43 -6.93 -5.15 -0.22
CA GLY A 43 -7.42 -6.33 0.49
C GLY A 43 -8.68 -6.05 1.32
N TRP A 44 -8.85 -4.83 1.81
CA TRP A 44 -10.07 -4.41 2.53
C TRP A 44 -11.28 -4.27 1.61
N TRP A 45 -11.09 -3.97 0.32
CA TRP A 45 -12.21 -3.90 -0.62
C TRP A 45 -12.68 -5.31 -1.00
N ASP A 46 -11.76 -6.15 -1.47
CA ASP A 46 -12.01 -7.56 -1.72
C ASP A 46 -10.69 -8.34 -1.80
N TRP A 47 -10.47 -9.21 -0.82
CA TRP A 47 -9.24 -9.99 -0.66
C TRP A 47 -9.01 -11.01 -1.79
N ARG A 48 -10.04 -11.41 -2.55
CA ARG A 48 -9.89 -12.39 -3.65
C ARG A 48 -8.96 -11.86 -4.73
N PHE A 49 -9.06 -10.56 -5.01
CA PHE A 49 -8.20 -9.89 -6.00
C PHE A 49 -6.79 -9.62 -5.49
N LEU A 50 -6.54 -9.73 -4.17
CA LEU A 50 -5.21 -9.47 -3.61
C LEU A 50 -4.15 -10.42 -4.18
N SER A 51 -4.51 -11.68 -4.39
CA SER A 51 -3.64 -12.68 -5.02
C SER A 51 -3.22 -12.27 -6.44
N LEU A 52 -4.16 -11.74 -7.23
CA LEU A 52 -3.92 -11.26 -8.59
C LEU A 52 -3.03 -10.01 -8.59
N ILE A 53 -3.26 -9.08 -7.65
CA ILE A 53 -2.46 -7.86 -7.52
C ILE A 53 -1.01 -8.21 -7.12
N ILE A 54 -0.83 -9.12 -6.15
CA ILE A 54 0.51 -9.57 -5.75
C ILE A 54 1.20 -10.26 -6.92
N PHE A 55 0.50 -11.15 -7.63
CA PHE A 55 1.04 -11.82 -8.81
C PHE A 55 1.50 -10.82 -9.88
N SER A 56 0.65 -9.86 -10.25
CA SER A 56 1.01 -8.78 -11.19
C SER A 56 2.23 -8.02 -10.70
N THR A 57 2.22 -7.59 -9.43
CA THR A 57 3.32 -6.80 -8.85
C THR A 57 4.65 -7.54 -8.95
N VAL A 58 4.66 -8.86 -8.68
CA VAL A 58 5.86 -9.70 -8.80
C VAL A 58 6.29 -9.81 -10.27
N VAL A 59 5.37 -10.10 -11.19
CA VAL A 59 5.68 -10.23 -12.62
C VAL A 59 6.22 -8.90 -13.18
N ASP A 60 5.55 -7.79 -12.89
CA ASP A 60 5.93 -6.44 -13.33
C ASP A 60 7.31 -6.05 -12.78
N TYR A 61 7.61 -6.37 -11.52
CA TYR A 61 8.91 -6.12 -10.91
C TYR A 61 10.03 -6.95 -11.55
N LEU A 62 9.77 -8.21 -11.87
CA LEU A 62 10.77 -9.11 -12.48
C LEU A 62 11.05 -8.75 -13.95
N ILE A 63 10.03 -8.34 -14.70
CA ILE A 63 10.15 -7.99 -16.13
C ILE A 63 10.66 -6.55 -16.31
N GLY A 64 10.26 -5.63 -15.44
CA GLY A 64 10.66 -4.21 -15.49
C GLY A 64 12.03 -3.90 -14.87
N GLN A 65 12.80 -4.92 -14.50
CA GLN A 65 14.18 -4.81 -14.03
C GLN A 65 15.16 -4.63 -15.20
#